data_AF-A0A4Y9Y8E0-F1
#
_entry.id   AF-A0A4Y9Y8E0-F1
#
_cell.length_a   1.000
_cell.length_b   1.000
_cell.length_c   1.000
_cell.angle_alpha   90.00
_cell.angle_beta   90.00
_cell.angle_gamma   90.00
#
_symmetry.space_group_name_H-M   'P 1'
#
loop_
_entity.id
_entity.type
_entity.pdbx_description
1 polymer ?
#
loop_
_entity_poly.entity_id
_entity_poly.type
_entity_poly.pdbx_seq_one_letter_code
_entity_poly.pdbx_strand_id
1 'polypeptide(L)'
;MQRPRFAPVAHVAEQTDTAHSSPLASVDDDTRWTSLIWCPADFPAELFEMAVSQLIHHPEYNSTLILRSETVSESTSSFSSAIPALRSLRTVRTIHRRLLPRRPGRDAGLEQHCTLYAPEGEGDATDDIPTTLVLTPIFKTAAETLPYYHPAVSQLAFRYLVQDPPILRIEVLPLSGTPTDINSRLYRTCLALLETLHRYGWGAMTNYKKRVLHDCIIPREPYQDLYLIMRERHKHLVNTWQEITDPLKHVFEVCMLSALRVAAHAE
;
A
#
# COMPACT_ATOMS: atom_id res chain seq x y z
N MET A 1 -16.21 -23.24 -2.23
CA MET A 1 -15.66 -22.58 -3.44
C MET A 1 -14.15 -22.76 -3.46
N GLN A 2 -13.58 -23.18 -4.59
CA GLN A 2 -12.13 -23.28 -4.76
C GLN A 2 -11.56 -21.88 -5.01
N ARG A 3 -10.39 -21.56 -4.43
CA ARG A 3 -9.72 -20.27 -4.68
C ARG A 3 -9.29 -20.19 -6.15
N PRO A 4 -9.69 -19.13 -6.89
CA PRO A 4 -9.24 -18.88 -8.25
C PRO A 4 -7.73 -18.78 -8.33
N ARG A 5 -7.18 -19.27 -9.44
CA ARG A 5 -5.73 -19.22 -9.68
C ARG A 5 -5.34 -17.79 -10.07
N PHE A 6 -4.37 -17.22 -9.36
CA PHE A 6 -3.75 -15.97 -9.77
C PHE A 6 -3.02 -16.16 -11.10
N ALA A 7 -3.47 -15.45 -12.14
CA ALA A 7 -2.97 -15.54 -13.51
C ALA A 7 -2.61 -14.15 -14.06
N PRO A 8 -1.46 -13.58 -13.65
CA PRO A 8 -1.03 -12.26 -14.10
C PRO A 8 -0.44 -12.29 -15.50
N VAL A 9 -0.66 -11.21 -16.25
CA VAL A 9 -0.14 -11.00 -17.61
C VAL A 9 0.55 -9.64 -17.66
N ALA A 10 1.77 -9.62 -18.22
CA ALA A 10 2.50 -8.38 -18.47
C ALA A 10 1.82 -7.59 -19.59
N HIS A 11 1.73 -6.27 -19.43
CA HIS A 11 1.20 -5.42 -20.50
C HIS A 11 2.32 -5.11 -21.51
N VAL A 12 2.29 -5.73 -22.68
CA VAL A 12 3.28 -5.50 -23.75
C VAL A 12 2.70 -4.49 -24.73
N ALA A 13 3.38 -3.36 -24.93
CA ALA A 13 2.90 -2.24 -25.78
C ALA A 13 2.63 -2.62 -27.26
N GLU A 14 3.18 -3.74 -27.73
CA GLU A 14 3.00 -4.26 -29.10
C GLU A 14 1.76 -5.15 -29.27
N GLN A 15 1.09 -5.52 -28.16
CA GLN A 15 -0.27 -6.05 -28.24
C GLN A 15 -1.21 -4.84 -28.25
N THR A 16 -1.52 -4.38 -29.46
CA THR A 16 -2.74 -3.59 -29.72
C THR A 16 -3.95 -4.43 -29.34
N ASP A 17 -4.24 -4.47 -28.03
CA ASP A 17 -5.39 -5.18 -27.50
C ASP A 17 -6.64 -4.33 -27.72
N THR A 18 -7.33 -4.65 -28.80
CA THR A 18 -8.75 -4.34 -28.99
C THR A 18 -9.65 -4.91 -27.87
N ALA A 19 -9.09 -5.61 -26.87
CA ALA A 19 -9.82 -6.31 -25.82
C ALA A 19 -9.79 -5.61 -24.44
N HIS A 20 -8.85 -4.71 -24.16
CA HIS A 20 -8.67 -4.14 -22.83
C HIS A 20 -8.64 -2.60 -22.87
N SER A 21 -9.47 -1.97 -22.03
CA SER A 21 -9.67 -0.50 -21.95
C SER A 21 -8.36 0.30 -22.02
N SER A 22 -8.37 1.50 -22.60
CA SER A 22 -7.22 2.41 -22.63
C SER A 22 -6.59 2.62 -21.24
N PRO A 23 -5.29 2.99 -21.18
CA PRO A 23 -4.66 3.40 -19.93
C PRO A 23 -5.43 4.53 -19.25
N LEU A 24 -5.24 4.67 -17.94
CA LEU A 24 -5.70 5.84 -17.21
C LEU A 24 -5.25 7.12 -17.93
N ALA A 25 -6.13 8.10 -17.99
CA ALA A 25 -5.84 9.39 -18.56
C ALA A 25 -6.12 10.45 -17.50
N SER A 26 -5.14 11.28 -17.20
CA SER A 26 -5.40 12.46 -16.37
C SER A 26 -6.12 13.51 -17.20
N VAL A 27 -6.78 14.46 -16.55
CA VAL A 27 -7.42 15.60 -17.22
C VAL A 27 -6.35 16.40 -17.99
N ASP A 28 -5.18 16.58 -17.37
CA ASP A 28 -4.00 17.18 -17.98
C ASP A 28 -3.33 16.18 -18.95
N ASP A 29 -3.35 16.51 -20.25
CA ASP A 29 -2.85 15.64 -21.34
C ASP A 29 -1.34 15.36 -21.29
N ASP A 30 -0.59 16.05 -20.43
CA ASP A 30 0.87 15.89 -20.30
C ASP A 30 1.28 14.62 -19.52
N THR A 31 0.35 13.96 -18.83
CA THR A 31 0.67 12.79 -18.00
C THR A 31 0.30 11.48 -18.69
N ARG A 32 1.32 10.66 -18.98
CA ARG A 32 1.15 9.38 -19.66
C ARG A 32 1.25 8.21 -18.70
N TRP A 33 0.10 7.71 -18.25
CA TRP A 33 0.04 6.47 -17.48
C TRP A 33 0.53 5.28 -18.31
N THR A 34 1.28 4.40 -17.65
CA THR A 34 1.79 3.16 -18.26
C THR A 34 1.17 1.97 -17.54
N SER A 35 0.39 1.17 -18.26
CA SER A 35 -0.06 -0.15 -17.80
C SER A 35 1.13 -1.10 -17.70
N LEU A 36 1.34 -1.74 -16.55
CA LEU A 36 2.44 -2.69 -16.36
C LEU A 36 1.97 -4.13 -16.33
N ILE A 37 0.89 -4.41 -15.59
CA ILE A 37 0.45 -5.78 -15.31
C ILE A 37 -1.04 -5.81 -15.03
N TRP A 38 -1.68 -6.90 -15.43
CA TRP A 38 -3.09 -7.16 -15.15
C TRP A 38 -3.36 -8.63 -14.82
N CYS A 39 -4.51 -8.93 -14.22
CA CYS A 39 -5.03 -10.29 -14.05
C CYS A 39 -6.57 -10.28 -14.05
N PRO A 40 -7.23 -11.43 -14.28
CA PRO A 40 -8.66 -11.56 -14.02
C PRO A 40 -9.03 -11.14 -12.59
N ALA A 41 -10.19 -10.48 -12.44
CA ALA A 41 -10.76 -10.10 -11.16
C ALA A 41 -11.83 -11.13 -10.77
N ASP A 42 -11.47 -12.11 -9.94
CA ASP A 42 -12.38 -13.18 -9.55
C ASP A 42 -13.29 -12.80 -8.36
N PHE A 43 -13.67 -11.53 -8.25
CA PHE A 43 -14.56 -11.00 -7.21
C PHE A 43 -15.32 -9.76 -7.74
N PRO A 44 -16.53 -9.47 -7.23
CA PRO A 44 -17.33 -8.32 -7.68
C PRO A 44 -16.71 -6.95 -7.35
N ALA A 45 -17.04 -5.92 -8.14
CA ALA A 45 -16.48 -4.57 -8.00
C ALA A 45 -16.76 -3.93 -6.63
N GLU A 46 -17.88 -4.28 -5.99
CA GLU A 46 -18.30 -3.79 -4.68
C GLU A 46 -17.32 -4.19 -3.57
N LEU A 47 -16.52 -5.23 -3.79
CA LEU A 47 -15.50 -5.68 -2.83
C LEU A 47 -14.13 -5.05 -3.09
N PHE A 48 -13.96 -4.28 -4.16
CA PHE A 48 -12.70 -3.65 -4.50
C PHE A 48 -12.22 -2.71 -3.40
N GLU A 49 -13.10 -1.83 -2.90
CA GLU A 49 -12.78 -0.89 -1.83
C GLU A 49 -12.28 -1.61 -0.57
N MET A 50 -12.97 -2.69 -0.17
CA MET A 50 -12.58 -3.50 0.99
C MET A 50 -11.21 -4.14 0.77
N ALA A 51 -10.91 -4.61 -0.44
CA ALA A 51 -9.64 -5.22 -0.78
C ALA A 51 -8.49 -4.20 -0.77
N VAL A 52 -8.68 -3.02 -1.36
CA VAL A 52 -7.65 -1.97 -1.36
C VAL A 52 -7.49 -1.28 -0.01
N SER A 53 -8.54 -1.24 0.84
CA SER A 53 -8.44 -0.76 2.22
C SER A 53 -7.36 -1.52 3.02
N GLN A 54 -7.22 -2.83 2.80
CA GLN A 54 -6.13 -3.61 3.40
C GLN A 54 -4.75 -3.18 2.92
N LEU A 55 -4.59 -2.77 1.64
CA LEU A 55 -3.34 -2.20 1.13
C LEU A 55 -3.04 -0.81 1.72
N ILE A 56 -4.09 -0.03 2.01
CA ILE A 56 -3.99 1.31 2.58
C ILE A 56 -3.57 1.25 4.04
N HIS A 57 -4.21 0.41 4.86
CA HIS A 57 -3.99 0.38 6.30
C HIS A 57 -2.94 -0.63 6.77
N HIS A 58 -2.66 -1.67 5.96
CA HIS A 58 -1.68 -2.71 6.32
C HIS A 58 -0.58 -2.93 5.26
N PRO A 59 0.14 -1.88 4.86
CA PRO A 59 1.22 -2.01 3.86
C PRO A 59 2.39 -2.89 4.33
N GLU A 60 2.55 -3.13 5.63
CA GLU A 60 3.57 -4.04 6.17
C GLU A 60 3.42 -5.50 5.71
N TYR A 61 2.22 -5.90 5.25
CA TYR A 61 2.02 -7.22 4.64
C TYR A 61 2.60 -7.32 3.23
N ASN A 62 2.88 -6.18 2.59
CA ASN A 62 3.42 -6.08 1.23
C ASN A 62 4.91 -5.76 1.20
N SER A 63 5.45 -5.21 2.30
CA SER A 63 6.86 -4.87 2.42
C SER A 63 7.35 -5.02 3.86
N THR A 64 8.35 -5.87 4.06
CA THR A 64 8.98 -6.10 5.36
C THR A 64 9.72 -4.87 5.90
N LEU A 65 10.01 -3.89 5.04
CA LEU A 65 10.67 -2.64 5.39
C LEU A 65 9.71 -1.60 6.00
N ILE A 66 8.40 -1.80 5.84
CA ILE A 66 7.38 -0.94 6.44
C ILE A 66 7.00 -1.52 7.82
N LEU A 67 6.90 -0.65 8.81
CA LEU A 67 6.47 -1.00 10.17
C LEU A 67 4.95 -1.03 10.28
N ARG A 68 4.31 0.04 9.81
CA ARG A 68 2.86 0.26 9.73
C ARG A 68 2.54 1.49 8.87
N SER A 69 1.26 1.66 8.58
CA SER A 69 0.68 2.92 8.12
C SER A 69 -0.06 3.62 9.26
N GLU A 70 -0.03 4.94 9.29
CA GLU A 70 -0.86 5.77 10.17
C GLU A 70 -1.74 6.68 9.33
N THR A 71 -3.03 6.72 9.63
CA THR A 71 -3.95 7.66 8.99
C THR A 71 -3.77 9.03 9.64
N VAL A 72 -3.40 10.03 8.85
CA VAL A 72 -3.26 11.43 9.29
C VAL A 72 -4.60 12.15 9.21
N SER A 73 -5.29 11.99 8.08
CA SER A 73 -6.63 12.54 7.87
C SER A 73 -7.38 11.77 6.79
N GLU A 74 -8.70 11.88 6.81
CA GLU A 74 -9.58 11.31 5.79
C GLU A 74 -10.57 12.39 5.34
N SER A 75 -10.88 12.42 4.04
CA SER A 75 -11.76 13.42 3.47
C SER A 75 -12.59 12.82 2.33
N THR A 76 -13.88 13.14 2.32
CA THR A 76 -14.85 12.77 1.27
C THR A 76 -15.30 13.99 0.44
N SER A 77 -14.78 15.17 0.76
CA SER A 77 -15.03 16.43 0.06
C SER A 77 -13.79 17.32 0.14
N SER A 78 -13.76 18.40 -0.66
CA SER A 78 -12.68 19.40 -0.67
C SER A 78 -11.29 18.79 -0.87
N PHE A 79 -11.12 18.04 -1.97
CA PHE A 79 -9.87 17.34 -2.27
C PHE A 79 -8.71 18.29 -2.59
N SER A 80 -7.51 17.90 -2.19
CA SER A 80 -6.28 18.65 -2.48
C SER A 80 -6.01 18.70 -3.99
N SER A 81 -5.54 19.84 -4.49
CA SER A 81 -5.10 20.00 -5.89
C SER A 81 -3.85 19.17 -6.22
N ALA A 82 -3.17 18.60 -5.22
CA ALA A 82 -2.02 17.71 -5.41
C ALA A 82 -2.43 16.29 -5.88
N ILE A 83 -3.72 15.96 -5.81
CA ILE A 83 -4.27 14.66 -6.22
C ILE A 83 -4.62 14.73 -7.71
N PRO A 84 -4.29 13.69 -8.51
CA PRO A 84 -4.55 13.74 -9.94
C PRO A 84 -6.05 13.77 -10.23
N ALA A 85 -6.47 14.70 -11.09
CA ALA A 85 -7.79 14.65 -11.72
C ALA A 85 -7.72 13.66 -12.90
N LEU A 86 -8.62 12.69 -12.91
CA LEU A 86 -8.65 11.61 -13.91
C LEU A 86 -9.88 11.75 -14.82
N ARG A 87 -9.72 11.47 -16.12
CA ARG A 87 -10.83 11.54 -17.07
C ARG A 87 -11.85 10.43 -16.78
N SER A 88 -13.13 10.78 -16.86
CA SER A 88 -14.26 9.86 -16.65
C SER A 88 -14.29 9.22 -15.27
N LEU A 89 -13.61 9.82 -14.29
CA LEU A 89 -13.49 9.32 -12.92
C LEU A 89 -13.64 10.48 -11.94
N ARG A 90 -14.58 10.34 -11.01
CA ARG A 90 -14.78 11.29 -9.92
C ARG A 90 -14.05 10.83 -8.66
N THR A 91 -13.47 11.78 -7.94
CA THR A 91 -12.85 11.48 -6.63
C THR A 91 -13.96 11.28 -5.60
N VAL A 92 -13.90 10.15 -4.88
CA VAL A 92 -14.91 9.79 -3.87
C VAL A 92 -14.37 9.98 -2.46
N ARG A 93 -13.13 9.54 -2.23
CA ARG A 93 -12.51 9.59 -0.90
C ARG A 93 -11.00 9.71 -1.00
N THR A 94 -10.40 10.44 -0.09
CA THR A 94 -8.95 10.49 0.05
C THR A 94 -8.56 10.22 1.49
N ILE A 95 -7.62 9.29 1.67
CA ILE A 95 -6.95 9.04 2.94
C ILE A 95 -5.54 9.58 2.83
N HIS A 96 -5.18 10.55 3.67
CA HIS A 96 -3.81 10.96 3.86
C HIS A 96 -3.18 10.04 4.90
N ARG A 97 -2.17 9.27 4.50
CA ARG A 97 -1.43 8.37 5.38
C ARG A 97 0.05 8.75 5.52
N ARG A 98 0.64 8.32 6.62
CA ARG A 98 2.09 8.31 6.86
C ARG A 98 2.58 6.87 6.95
N LEU A 99 3.48 6.48 6.05
CA LEU A 99 4.18 5.20 6.09
C LEU A 99 5.36 5.32 7.05
N LEU A 100 5.38 4.46 8.07
CA LEU A 100 6.49 4.39 9.02
C LEU A 100 7.45 3.26 8.65
N PRO A 101 8.75 3.54 8.49
CA PRO A 101 9.76 2.53 8.19
C PRO A 101 10.10 1.71 9.43
N ARG A 102 10.42 0.43 9.23
CA ARG A 102 10.92 -0.45 10.30
C ARG A 102 12.30 -0.01 10.83
N ARG A 103 13.05 0.76 10.04
CA ARG A 103 14.38 1.30 10.37
C ARG A 103 14.45 2.79 10.01
N PRO A 104 13.93 3.69 10.88
CA PRO A 104 13.92 5.14 10.62
C PRO A 104 15.31 5.77 10.40
N GLY A 105 16.38 5.19 10.96
CA GLY A 105 17.75 5.65 10.70
C GLY A 105 18.30 5.28 9.30
N ARG A 106 17.61 4.42 8.54
CA ARG A 106 18.01 4.01 7.18
C ARG A 106 17.10 4.62 6.12
N ASP A 107 15.80 4.58 6.36
CA ASP A 107 14.78 5.06 5.43
C ASP A 107 13.90 6.09 6.14
N ALA A 108 13.53 7.16 5.45
CA ALA A 108 12.59 8.15 5.97
C ALA A 108 11.14 7.64 5.94
N GLY A 109 10.28 8.25 6.76
CA GLY A 109 8.83 8.10 6.59
C GLY A 109 8.35 8.77 5.31
N LEU A 110 7.24 8.29 4.76
CA LEU A 110 6.64 8.84 3.55
C LEU A 110 5.17 9.20 3.80
N GLU A 111 4.82 10.45 3.57
CA GLU A 111 3.42 10.87 3.51
C GLU A 111 2.86 10.59 2.10
N GLN A 112 1.62 10.14 2.02
CA GLN A 112 1.01 9.70 0.77
C GLN A 112 -0.50 9.90 0.80
N HIS A 113 -1.06 10.40 -0.29
CA HIS A 113 -2.49 10.34 -0.56
C HIS A 113 -2.87 8.98 -1.13
N CYS A 114 -3.90 8.36 -0.55
CA CYS A 114 -4.59 7.19 -1.07
C CYS A 114 -5.96 7.66 -1.53
N THR A 115 -6.11 7.91 -2.83
CA THR A 115 -7.32 8.48 -3.41
C THR A 115 -8.13 7.41 -4.12
N LEU A 116 -9.39 7.29 -3.74
CA LEU A 116 -10.38 6.40 -4.33
C LEU A 116 -11.23 7.17 -5.33
N TYR A 117 -11.39 6.59 -6.51
CA TYR A 117 -12.21 7.12 -7.59
C TYR A 117 -13.27 6.11 -8.01
N ALA A 118 -14.40 6.64 -8.43
CA ALA A 118 -15.49 5.90 -9.07
C ALA A 118 -15.71 6.43 -10.49
N PRO A 119 -16.30 5.63 -11.40
CA PRO A 119 -16.76 6.10 -12.70
C PRO A 119 -17.65 7.34 -12.55
N GLU A 120 -17.52 8.32 -13.44
CA GLU A 120 -18.52 9.38 -13.52
C GLU A 120 -19.88 8.79 -13.94
N GLY A 121 -20.89 8.95 -13.09
CA GLY A 121 -22.27 8.56 -13.36
C GLY A 121 -23.24 9.72 -13.12
N GLU A 122 -24.45 9.60 -13.65
CA GLU A 122 -25.52 10.61 -13.50
C GLU A 122 -26.24 10.54 -12.14
N GLY A 123 -25.86 9.60 -11.27
CA GLY A 123 -26.50 9.36 -9.96
C GLY A 123 -25.93 10.20 -8.80
N ASP A 124 -26.61 10.15 -7.66
CA ASP A 124 -26.15 10.80 -6.42
C ASP A 124 -24.82 10.22 -5.94
N ALA A 125 -23.94 11.11 -5.46
CA ALA A 125 -22.57 10.82 -5.05
C ALA A 125 -22.41 9.77 -3.92
N THR A 126 -23.51 9.30 -3.34
CA THR A 126 -23.56 8.40 -2.18
C THR A 126 -23.50 6.91 -2.53
N ASP A 127 -23.82 6.54 -3.78
CA ASP A 127 -23.86 5.13 -4.23
C ASP A 127 -22.64 4.75 -5.08
N ASP A 128 -21.63 5.61 -5.16
CA ASP A 128 -20.45 5.36 -5.97
C ASP A 128 -19.61 4.22 -5.42
N ILE A 129 -19.47 3.18 -6.24
CA ILE A 129 -18.57 2.06 -5.98
C ILE A 129 -17.17 2.45 -6.46
N PRO A 130 -16.18 2.59 -5.57
CA PRO A 130 -14.82 2.88 -5.99
C PRO A 130 -14.27 1.72 -6.81
N THR A 131 -13.71 2.04 -7.98
CA THR A 131 -13.08 1.07 -8.88
C THR A 131 -11.60 1.38 -9.10
N THR A 132 -11.11 2.52 -8.63
CA THR A 132 -9.72 2.92 -8.80
C THR A 132 -9.14 3.46 -7.50
N LEU A 133 -7.94 3.00 -7.13
CA LEU A 133 -7.11 3.57 -6.07
C LEU A 133 -5.85 4.16 -6.69
N VAL A 134 -5.54 5.42 -6.42
CA VAL A 134 -4.25 6.04 -6.75
C VAL A 134 -3.48 6.35 -5.48
N LEU A 135 -2.21 5.95 -5.47
CA LEU A 135 -1.23 6.25 -4.43
C LEU A 135 -0.30 7.36 -4.92
N THR A 136 -0.37 8.53 -4.30
CA THR A 136 0.41 9.72 -4.65
C THR A 136 1.32 10.13 -3.48
N PRO A 137 2.64 9.89 -3.55
CA PRO A 137 3.60 10.37 -2.56
C PRO A 137 3.53 11.89 -2.37
N ILE A 138 3.69 12.34 -1.14
CA ILE A 138 3.71 13.76 -0.76
C ILE A 138 5.14 14.10 -0.35
N PHE A 139 5.71 15.11 -1.00
CA PHE A 139 7.03 15.65 -0.68
C PHE A 139 6.85 17.01 -0.02
N LYS A 140 7.50 17.25 1.12
CA LYS A 140 7.46 18.57 1.79
C LYS A 140 8.43 19.55 1.14
N THR A 141 9.49 19.03 0.51
CA THR A 141 10.51 19.82 -0.18
C THR A 141 10.89 19.17 -1.51
N ALA A 142 11.33 19.98 -2.48
CA ALA A 142 11.75 19.49 -3.79
C ALA A 142 13.01 18.60 -3.76
N ALA A 143 13.75 18.61 -2.65
CA ALA A 143 14.95 17.80 -2.45
C ALA A 143 14.65 16.40 -1.89
N GLU A 144 13.41 16.12 -1.47
CA GLU A 144 13.05 14.81 -0.94
C GLU A 144 13.03 13.74 -2.03
N THR A 145 13.56 12.58 -1.67
CA THR A 145 13.58 11.40 -2.54
C THR A 145 12.69 10.31 -1.96
N LEU A 146 12.12 9.46 -2.82
CA LEU A 146 11.35 8.31 -2.36
C LEU A 146 12.22 7.35 -1.52
N PRO A 147 11.72 6.87 -0.36
CA PRO A 147 12.41 5.84 0.42
C PRO A 147 12.59 4.55 -0.36
N TYR A 148 13.59 3.74 0.02
CA TYR A 148 13.93 2.53 -0.72
C TYR A 148 12.77 1.53 -0.77
N TYR A 149 11.91 1.50 0.25
CA TYR A 149 10.78 0.57 0.32
C TYR A 149 9.61 0.94 -0.61
N HIS A 150 9.60 2.14 -1.20
CA HIS A 150 8.58 2.60 -2.12
C HIS A 150 9.02 2.37 -3.59
N PRO A 151 8.12 1.96 -4.51
CA PRO A 151 8.45 1.89 -5.93
C PRO A 151 8.85 3.27 -6.49
N ALA A 152 9.76 3.32 -7.47
CA ALA A 152 10.26 4.56 -8.07
C ALA A 152 9.29 5.17 -9.09
N VAL A 153 8.11 5.56 -8.60
CA VAL A 153 6.98 6.10 -9.36
C VAL A 153 6.46 7.36 -8.66
N SER A 154 6.02 8.35 -9.45
CA SER A 154 5.32 9.51 -8.90
C SER A 154 3.87 9.17 -8.55
N GLN A 155 3.26 8.21 -9.24
CA GLN A 155 1.92 7.70 -8.93
C GLN A 155 1.81 6.21 -9.26
N LEU A 156 1.07 5.48 -8.42
CA LEU A 156 0.76 4.06 -8.58
C LEU A 156 -0.75 3.86 -8.46
N ALA A 157 -1.37 3.34 -9.52
CA ALA A 157 -2.80 3.11 -9.58
C ALA A 157 -3.14 1.61 -9.59
N PHE A 158 -4.18 1.25 -8.87
CA PHE A 158 -4.88 -0.03 -8.94
C PHE A 158 -6.25 0.24 -9.54
N ARG A 159 -6.59 -0.43 -10.63
CA ARG A 159 -7.85 -0.22 -11.35
C ARG A 159 -8.59 -1.55 -11.51
N TYR A 160 -9.85 -1.54 -11.11
CA TYR A 160 -10.83 -2.58 -11.42
C TYR A 160 -11.56 -2.17 -12.70
N LEU A 161 -11.48 -3.00 -13.72
CA LEU A 161 -12.17 -2.79 -15.00
C LEU A 161 -13.38 -3.70 -15.09
N VAL A 162 -14.55 -3.07 -15.12
CA VAL A 162 -15.85 -3.74 -15.32
C VAL A 162 -16.00 -4.07 -16.81
N GLN A 163 -15.47 -5.23 -17.19
CA GLN A 163 -15.63 -5.82 -18.53
C GLN A 163 -16.00 -7.30 -18.35
N ASP A 164 -16.24 -8.05 -19.43
CA ASP A 164 -16.56 -9.48 -19.36
C ASP A 164 -15.44 -10.30 -20.02
N PRO A 165 -14.57 -11.00 -19.24
CA PRO A 165 -14.51 -11.06 -17.77
C PRO A 165 -13.81 -9.85 -17.13
N PRO A 166 -14.12 -9.48 -15.88
CA PRO A 166 -13.55 -8.31 -15.22
C PRO A 166 -12.06 -8.51 -14.93
N ILE A 167 -11.29 -7.42 -14.89
CA ILE A 167 -9.83 -7.47 -14.64
C ILE A 167 -9.37 -6.46 -13.59
N LEU A 168 -8.30 -6.82 -12.90
CA LEU A 168 -7.49 -5.91 -12.11
C LEU A 168 -6.27 -5.49 -12.93
N ARG A 169 -5.92 -4.22 -12.88
CA ARG A 169 -4.77 -3.65 -13.58
C ARG A 169 -3.98 -2.72 -12.68
N ILE A 170 -2.66 -2.77 -12.81
CA ILE A 170 -1.76 -1.78 -12.18
C ILE A 170 -1.16 -0.89 -13.26
N GLU A 171 -1.27 0.41 -13.03
CA GLU A 171 -0.80 1.47 -13.91
C GLU A 171 0.09 2.42 -13.11
N VAL A 172 1.12 2.97 -13.74
CA VAL A 172 2.12 3.80 -13.05
C VAL A 172 2.47 5.05 -13.85
N LEU A 173 2.92 6.07 -13.12
CA LEU A 173 3.75 7.14 -13.65
C LEU A 173 5.19 6.92 -13.15
N PRO A 174 6.07 6.27 -13.94
CA PRO A 174 7.42 5.98 -13.51
C PRO A 174 8.24 7.27 -13.42
N LEU A 175 9.14 7.35 -12.42
CA LEU A 175 10.13 8.42 -12.40
C LEU A 175 11.11 8.26 -13.57
N SER A 176 11.75 9.36 -13.95
CA SER A 176 12.72 9.38 -15.05
C SER A 176 13.82 8.34 -14.84
N GLY A 177 14.05 7.49 -15.84
CA GLY A 177 15.06 6.43 -15.80
C GLY A 177 14.65 5.14 -15.05
N THR A 178 13.42 5.06 -14.52
CA THR A 178 12.93 3.82 -13.89
C THR A 178 12.62 2.76 -14.95
N PRO A 179 13.28 1.58 -14.93
CA PRO A 179 12.97 0.50 -15.86
C PRO A 179 11.58 -0.09 -15.59
N THR A 180 10.84 -0.37 -16.67
CA THR A 180 9.47 -0.93 -16.64
C THR A 180 9.38 -2.34 -17.22
N ASP A 181 10.51 -2.93 -17.62
CA ASP A 181 10.57 -4.27 -18.20
C ASP A 181 10.17 -5.35 -17.18
N ILE A 182 9.88 -6.56 -17.65
CA ILE A 182 9.45 -7.68 -16.81
C ILE A 182 10.47 -8.09 -15.73
N ASN A 183 11.76 -7.81 -15.95
CA ASN A 183 12.84 -8.07 -15.02
C ASN A 183 13.16 -6.86 -14.13
N SER A 184 12.44 -5.74 -14.30
CA SER A 184 12.62 -4.57 -13.47
C SER A 184 12.16 -4.82 -12.03
N ARG A 185 12.75 -4.06 -11.09
CA ARG A 185 12.28 -4.05 -9.71
C ARG A 185 10.83 -3.58 -9.61
N LEU A 186 10.47 -2.57 -10.41
CA LEU A 186 9.13 -1.99 -10.43
C LEU A 186 8.08 -3.05 -10.82
N TYR A 187 8.32 -3.79 -11.89
CA TYR A 187 7.42 -4.85 -12.33
C TYR A 187 7.23 -5.92 -11.26
N ARG A 188 8.31 -6.41 -10.62
CA ARG A 188 8.21 -7.38 -9.51
C ARG A 188 7.41 -6.84 -8.33
N THR A 189 7.57 -5.55 -8.00
CA THR A 189 6.78 -4.91 -6.95
C THR A 189 5.30 -4.86 -7.34
N CYS A 190 4.96 -4.44 -8.56
CA CYS A 190 3.58 -4.44 -9.06
C CYS A 190 2.97 -5.85 -9.10
N LEU A 191 3.72 -6.87 -9.51
CA LEU A 191 3.29 -8.26 -9.48
C LEU A 191 2.91 -8.73 -8.08
N ALA A 192 3.75 -8.46 -7.07
CA ALA A 192 3.46 -8.83 -5.68
C ALA A 192 2.26 -8.07 -5.09
N LEU A 193 2.10 -6.79 -5.46
CA LEU A 193 0.96 -5.97 -5.07
C LEU A 193 -0.34 -6.47 -5.73
N LEU A 194 -0.30 -6.82 -7.00
CA LEU A 194 -1.45 -7.37 -7.74
C LEU A 194 -1.89 -8.72 -7.17
N GLU A 195 -0.93 -9.62 -6.87
CA GLU A 195 -1.22 -10.89 -6.22
C GLU A 195 -1.90 -10.68 -4.85
N THR A 196 -1.42 -9.69 -4.10
CA THR A 196 -1.98 -9.38 -2.79
C THR A 196 -3.39 -8.80 -2.89
N LEU A 197 -3.63 -7.90 -3.85
CA LEU A 197 -4.96 -7.38 -4.12
C LEU A 197 -5.94 -8.48 -4.53
N HIS A 198 -5.54 -9.36 -5.45
CA HIS A 198 -6.32 -10.53 -5.87
C HIS A 198 -6.69 -11.42 -4.67
N ARG A 199 -5.72 -11.69 -3.79
CA ARG A 199 -5.93 -12.45 -2.55
C ARG A 199 -6.91 -11.74 -1.59
N TYR A 200 -6.82 -10.43 -1.45
CA TYR A 200 -7.73 -9.67 -0.58
C TYR A 200 -9.15 -9.61 -1.12
N GLY A 201 -9.33 -9.43 -2.43
CA GLY A 201 -10.66 -9.49 -3.06
C GLY A 201 -11.32 -10.86 -2.87
N TRP A 202 -10.57 -11.95 -3.05
CA TRP A 202 -11.07 -13.30 -2.73
C TRP A 202 -11.39 -13.48 -1.24
N GLY A 203 -10.55 -12.91 -0.36
CA GLY A 203 -10.78 -12.91 1.08
C GLY A 203 -12.07 -12.19 1.47
N ALA A 204 -12.35 -11.03 0.87
CA ALA A 204 -13.60 -10.30 1.06
C ALA A 204 -14.80 -11.12 0.59
N MET A 205 -14.74 -11.71 -0.61
CA MET A 205 -15.82 -12.52 -1.18
C MET A 205 -16.15 -13.76 -0.34
N THR A 206 -15.15 -14.34 0.32
CA THR A 206 -15.29 -15.53 1.17
C THR A 206 -15.49 -15.21 2.65
N ASN A 207 -15.69 -13.93 3.00
CA ASN A 207 -15.82 -13.45 4.38
C ASN A 207 -14.67 -13.94 5.28
N TYR A 208 -13.43 -13.79 4.82
CA TYR A 208 -12.25 -14.20 5.55
C TYR A 208 -12.24 -13.61 6.96
N LYS A 209 -12.29 -14.48 7.96
CA LYS A 209 -12.11 -14.13 9.36
C LYS A 209 -10.73 -14.57 9.82
N LYS A 210 -10.01 -13.66 10.47
CA LYS A 210 -8.75 -14.00 11.14
C LYS A 210 -9.04 -15.11 12.16
N ARG A 211 -8.35 -16.24 12.02
CA ARG A 211 -8.59 -17.43 12.85
C ARG A 211 -7.88 -17.37 14.19
N VAL A 212 -6.83 -16.57 14.29
CA VAL A 212 -5.99 -16.46 15.49
C VAL A 212 -6.28 -15.14 16.19
N LEU A 213 -6.83 -15.23 17.39
CA LEU A 213 -6.95 -14.14 18.34
C LEU A 213 -5.81 -14.32 19.34
N HIS A 214 -4.90 -13.34 19.41
CA HIS A 214 -3.84 -13.34 20.40
C HIS A 214 -4.30 -12.55 21.61
N ASP A 215 -3.97 -13.03 22.80
CA ASP A 215 -4.12 -12.24 24.02
C ASP A 215 -3.21 -11.01 23.92
N CYS A 216 -3.83 -9.83 23.91
CA CYS A 216 -3.15 -8.56 23.68
C CYS A 216 -3.13 -7.77 24.99
N ILE A 217 -2.03 -7.89 25.74
CA ILE A 217 -1.84 -7.16 27.00
C ILE A 217 -1.51 -5.68 26.70
N ILE A 218 -0.78 -5.43 25.62
CA ILE A 218 -0.33 -4.08 25.24
C ILE A 218 -0.73 -3.83 23.78
N PRO A 219 -1.38 -2.69 23.49
CA PRO A 219 -1.73 -2.32 22.12
C PRO A 219 -0.50 -2.29 21.21
N ARG A 220 -0.67 -2.77 19.97
CA ARG A 220 0.42 -2.91 18.98
C ARG A 220 1.17 -1.60 18.74
N GLU A 221 0.46 -0.49 18.63
CA GLU A 221 1.05 0.78 18.20
C GLU A 221 2.03 1.38 19.24
N PRO A 222 1.62 1.62 20.50
CA PRO A 222 2.53 2.04 21.57
C PRO A 222 3.70 1.08 21.76
N TYR A 223 3.48 -0.23 21.65
CA TYR A 223 4.54 -1.22 21.75
C TYR A 223 5.60 -1.02 20.65
N GLN A 224 5.17 -0.83 19.40
CA GLN A 224 6.08 -0.62 18.28
C GLN A 224 6.89 0.68 18.42
N ASP A 225 6.27 1.76 18.92
CA ASP A 225 6.93 3.05 19.09
C ASP A 225 7.99 2.97 20.20
N LEU A 226 7.62 2.38 21.33
CA LEU A 226 8.55 2.11 22.42
C LEU A 226 9.69 1.19 21.98
N TYR A 227 9.39 0.16 21.16
CA TYR A 227 10.40 -0.74 20.60
C TYR A 227 11.43 0.03 19.78
N LEU A 228 11.00 0.95 18.91
CA LEU A 228 11.93 1.77 18.12
C LEU A 228 12.82 2.65 19.01
N ILE A 229 12.25 3.30 20.03
CA ILE A 229 12.98 4.14 20.98
C ILE A 229 14.01 3.31 21.75
N MET A 230 13.59 2.16 22.29
CA MET A 230 14.46 1.27 23.07
C MET A 230 15.57 0.68 22.20
N ARG A 231 15.25 0.32 20.96
CA ARG A 231 16.24 -0.20 20.01
C ARG A 231 17.33 0.81 19.71
N GLU A 232 16.95 2.06 19.46
CA GLU A 232 17.93 3.11 19.19
C GLU A 232 18.77 3.43 20.43
N ARG A 233 18.13 3.59 21.60
CA ARG A 233 18.79 3.88 22.88
C ARG A 233 19.82 2.82 23.27
N HIS A 234 19.48 1.55 23.07
CA HIS A 234 20.28 0.42 23.54
C HIS A 234 21.05 -0.31 22.43
N LYS A 235 21.19 0.28 21.24
CA LYS A 235 21.89 -0.36 20.11
C LYS A 235 23.33 -0.79 20.42
N HIS A 236 23.98 -0.11 21.37
CA HIS A 236 25.34 -0.42 21.82
C HIS A 236 25.43 -1.77 22.54
N LEU A 237 24.34 -2.26 23.16
CA LEU A 237 24.31 -3.52 23.89
C LEU A 237 24.49 -4.74 22.98
N VAL A 238 24.25 -4.61 21.66
CA VAL A 238 24.53 -5.66 20.68
C VAL A 238 26.01 -6.05 20.71
N ASN A 239 26.90 -5.08 20.90
CA ASN A 239 28.35 -5.31 20.88
C ASN A 239 28.88 -5.82 22.22
N THR A 240 28.14 -5.63 23.31
CA THR A 240 28.54 -6.01 24.67
C THR A 240 27.64 -7.09 25.24
N TRP A 241 26.92 -7.82 24.38
CA TRP A 241 25.95 -8.83 24.78
C TRP A 241 26.65 -10.00 25.47
N GLN A 242 26.22 -10.32 26.68
CA GLN A 242 26.86 -11.34 27.52
C GLN A 242 26.16 -12.71 27.46
N GLU A 243 24.93 -12.76 26.93
CA GLU A 243 24.18 -14.01 26.83
C GLU A 243 24.60 -14.83 25.60
N ILE A 244 24.38 -16.15 25.66
CA ILE A 244 24.71 -17.09 24.58
C ILE A 244 23.76 -16.91 23.38
N THR A 245 22.64 -16.21 23.55
CA THR A 245 21.62 -15.99 22.52
C THR A 245 22.04 -14.93 21.50
N ASP A 246 21.47 -14.98 20.29
CA ASP A 246 21.75 -14.01 19.23
C ASP A 246 21.34 -12.58 19.66
N PRO A 247 22.29 -11.64 19.81
CA PRO A 247 22.00 -10.29 20.28
C PRO A 247 21.04 -9.52 19.37
N LEU A 248 21.10 -9.74 18.05
CA LEU A 248 20.24 -9.03 17.09
C LEU A 248 18.77 -9.44 17.21
N LYS A 249 18.51 -10.60 17.81
CA LYS A 249 17.15 -11.12 18.04
C LYS A 249 16.66 -10.79 19.45
N HIS A 250 17.51 -10.97 20.47
CA HIS A 250 17.03 -11.03 21.85
C HIS A 250 17.26 -9.74 22.65
N VAL A 251 18.29 -8.94 22.33
CA VAL A 251 18.66 -7.79 23.18
C VAL A 251 17.50 -6.80 23.37
N PHE A 252 16.78 -6.51 22.29
CA PHE A 252 15.70 -5.53 22.30
C PHE A 252 14.40 -6.08 22.84
N GLU A 253 14.15 -7.39 22.71
CA GLU A 253 13.01 -8.04 23.35
C GLU A 253 13.15 -8.00 24.87
N VAL A 254 14.36 -8.26 25.38
CA VAL A 254 14.67 -8.16 26.82
C VAL A 254 14.53 -6.73 27.31
N CYS A 255 15.12 -5.74 26.60
CA CYS A 255 14.96 -4.33 26.97
C CYS A 255 13.48 -3.90 27.04
N MET A 256 12.66 -4.39 26.11
CA MET A 256 11.23 -4.09 26.09
C MET A 256 10.47 -4.71 27.25
N LEU A 257 10.72 -5.98 27.56
CA LEU A 257 10.10 -6.65 28.71
C LEU A 257 10.44 -5.93 30.02
N SER A 258 11.70 -5.52 30.19
CA SER A 258 12.12 -4.74 31.36
C SER A 258 11.44 -3.38 31.44
N ALA A 259 11.35 -2.64 30.33
CA ALA A 259 10.70 -1.33 30.29
C ALA A 259 9.20 -1.42 30.64
N LEU A 260 8.49 -2.41 30.09
CA LEU A 260 7.07 -2.62 30.33
C LEU A 260 6.77 -3.01 31.78
N ARG A 261 7.65 -3.83 32.39
CA ARG A 261 7.53 -4.17 33.83
C ARG A 261 7.68 -2.93 34.72
N VAL A 262 8.64 -2.06 34.43
CA VAL A 262 8.83 -0.82 35.22
C VAL A 262 7.61 0.08 35.11
N ALA A 263 7.04 0.24 33.93
CA ALA A 263 5.82 1.03 33.73
C ALA A 263 4.63 0.47 34.53
N ALA A 264 4.44 -0.87 34.53
CA ALA A 264 3.36 -1.52 35.26
C ALA A 264 3.48 -1.45 36.81
N HIS A 265 4.67 -1.14 37.34
CA HIS A 265 4.89 -0.94 38.78
C HIS A 265 4.85 0.54 39.21
N ALA A 266 4.72 1.47 38.25
CA ALA A 266 4.64 2.90 38.51
C ALA A 266 3.18 3.44 38.55
N GLU A 267 2.21 2.59 38.23
CA GLU A 267 0.76 2.79 38.39
C GLU A 267 0.25 2.11 39.67
#